data_AF-A0A1E3XDI4-F1
#
_entry.id   AF-A0A1E3XDI4-F1
#
_cell.length_a   1.000
_cell.length_b   1.000
_cell.length_c   1.000
_cell.angle_alpha   90.00
_cell.angle_beta   90.00
_cell.angle_gamma   90.00
#
_symmetry.space_group_name_H-M   'P 1'
#
loop_
_entity.id
_entity.type
_entity.pdbx_description
1 polymer ?
#
loop_
_entity_poly.entity_id
_entity_poly.type
_entity_poly.pdbx_seq_one_letter_code
_entity_poly.pdbx_strand_id
1 'polypeptide(L)'
;MIGATYIKNRYGPTPIEFQKIADKMIKDEEIIKVESSYFEYPQTKYLPLRKADLSKLKANEIEVINDTLNRLSEINAAQISEYSHNDVPWLTTKDQDIIEYESVFYRTPPYSVREYVEDIS
;
A
#
# COMPACT_ATOMS: atom_id res chain seq x y z
N MET A 1 -14.25 10.83 -2.52
CA MET A 1 -13.62 9.67 -1.87
C MET A 1 -12.12 9.88 -2.01
N ILE A 2 -11.39 9.89 -0.90
CA ILE A 2 -9.94 10.06 -0.87
C ILE A 2 -9.40 8.64 -0.64
N GLY A 3 -8.83 8.00 -1.66
CA GLY A 3 -8.25 6.65 -1.55
C GLY A 3 -9.26 5.49 -1.43
N ALA A 4 -8.72 4.29 -1.16
CA ALA A 4 -9.45 3.02 -1.01
C ALA A 4 -9.84 2.78 0.46
N THR A 5 -10.90 2.02 0.71
CA THR A 5 -11.25 1.64 2.08
C THR A 5 -10.35 0.48 2.52
N TYR A 6 -9.59 0.68 3.60
CA TYR A 6 -8.73 -0.34 4.18
C TYR A 6 -9.38 -0.98 5.41
N ILE A 7 -9.26 -2.30 5.55
CA ILE A 7 -9.63 -3.02 6.76
C ILE A 7 -8.40 -3.59 7.46
N LYS A 8 -8.48 -3.74 8.78
CA LYS A 8 -7.48 -4.52 9.52
C LYS A 8 -7.66 -6.00 9.25
N ASN A 9 -6.67 -6.61 8.60
CA ASN A 9 -6.66 -8.03 8.32
C ASN A 9 -5.44 -8.72 8.96
N ARG A 10 -5.51 -10.06 9.05
CA ARG A 10 -4.50 -10.90 9.70
C ARG A 10 -3.08 -10.70 9.18
N TYR A 11 -2.94 -10.37 7.89
CA TYR A 11 -1.65 -10.20 7.22
C TYR A 11 -1.34 -8.74 6.88
N GLY A 12 -2.03 -7.80 7.53
CA GLY A 12 -1.86 -6.36 7.33
C GLY A 12 -3.10 -5.64 6.80
N PRO A 13 -3.02 -4.31 6.60
CA PRO A 13 -4.12 -3.52 6.08
C PRO A 13 -4.47 -3.95 4.64
N THR A 14 -5.74 -4.27 4.40
CA THR A 14 -6.20 -4.79 3.09
C THR A 14 -7.21 -3.82 2.45
N PRO A 15 -6.97 -3.36 1.20
CA PRO A 15 -7.94 -2.52 0.48
C PRO A 15 -9.13 -3.35 -0.04
N ILE A 16 -10.36 -2.96 0.29
CA ILE A 16 -11.59 -3.67 -0.09
C ILE A 16 -11.80 -3.60 -1.60
N GLU A 17 -11.56 -2.44 -2.22
CA GLU A 17 -11.86 -2.20 -3.63
C GLU A 17 -10.85 -2.85 -4.58
N PHE A 18 -9.71 -3.34 -4.07
CA PHE A 18 -8.63 -3.86 -4.91
C PHE A 18 -9.09 -5.01 -5.80
N GLN A 19 -9.87 -5.97 -5.26
CA GLN A 19 -10.35 -7.12 -6.02
C GLN A 19 -11.16 -6.67 -7.24
N LYS A 20 -12.11 -5.74 -7.05
CA LYS A 20 -12.95 -5.20 -8.12
C LYS A 20 -12.13 -4.46 -9.19
N ILE A 21 -11.10 -3.73 -8.78
CA ILE A 21 -10.21 -3.00 -9.70
C ILE A 21 -9.35 -4.01 -10.49
N ALA A 22 -8.73 -4.97 -9.81
CA ALA A 22 -7.90 -5.99 -10.43
C ALA A 22 -8.69 -6.82 -11.44
N ASP A 23 -9.91 -7.25 -11.12
CA ASP A 23 -10.76 -8.02 -12.03
C ASP A 23 -11.13 -7.22 -13.28
N LYS A 24 -11.39 -5.92 -13.13
CA LYS A 24 -11.62 -5.03 -14.27
C LYS A 24 -10.37 -4.91 -15.14
N MET A 25 -9.20 -4.69 -14.53
CA MET A 25 -7.94 -4.59 -15.27
C MET A 25 -7.56 -5.89 -15.99
N ILE A 26 -7.88 -7.06 -15.42
CA ILE A 26 -7.70 -8.36 -16.08
C ILE A 26 -8.64 -8.48 -17.28
N LYS A 27 -9.93 -8.15 -17.09
CA LYS A 27 -10.93 -8.17 -18.17
C LYS A 27 -10.57 -7.24 -19.33
N ASP A 28 -10.00 -6.08 -19.00
CA ASP A 28 -9.60 -5.06 -19.97
C ASP A 28 -8.18 -5.35 -20.55
N GLU A 29 -7.60 -6.52 -20.28
CA GLU A 29 -6.27 -6.96 -20.73
C GLU A 29 -5.13 -6.00 -20.37
N GLU A 30 -5.26 -5.28 -19.25
CA GLU A 30 -4.24 -4.35 -18.76
C GLU A 30 -3.20 -5.05 -17.87
N ILE A 31 -3.61 -6.11 -17.18
CA ILE A 31 -2.77 -6.94 -16.31
C ILE A 31 -3.11 -8.42 -16.48
N ILE A 32 -2.20 -9.30 -16.09
CA ILE A 32 -2.46 -10.73 -15.91
C ILE A 32 -2.23 -11.13 -14.46
N LYS A 33 -3.06 -12.06 -13.96
CA LYS A 33 -2.86 -12.72 -12.68
C LYS A 33 -2.05 -14.00 -12.91
N VAL A 34 -0.87 -14.08 -12.28
CA VAL A 34 0.00 -15.26 -12.30
C VAL A 34 0.02 -15.86 -10.91
N GLU A 35 -0.37 -17.13 -10.81
CA GLU A 35 -0.31 -17.90 -9.56
C GLU A 35 0.87 -18.87 -9.62
N SER A 36 1.69 -18.87 -8.59
CA SER A 36 2.87 -19.72 -8.46
C SER A 36 3.08 -20.13 -7.02
N SER A 37 3.75 -21.25 -6.78
CA SER A 37 4.24 -21.61 -5.45
C SER A 37 5.64 -21.05 -5.23
N TYR A 38 5.87 -20.36 -4.12
CA TYR A 38 7.21 -20.05 -3.61
C TYR A 38 7.43 -20.86 -2.34
N PHE A 39 8.32 -21.86 -2.40
CA PHE A 39 8.35 -22.97 -1.43
C PHE A 39 6.96 -23.61 -1.30
N GLU A 40 6.39 -23.63 -0.09
CA GLU A 40 5.08 -24.20 0.20
C GLU A 40 3.94 -23.17 0.18
N TYR A 41 4.23 -21.90 -0.14
CA TYR A 41 3.26 -20.82 -0.05
C TYR A 41 2.73 -20.39 -1.43
N PRO A 42 1.40 -20.27 -1.60
CA PRO A 42 0.83 -19.72 -2.82
C PRO A 42 1.18 -18.23 -2.94
N GLN A 43 1.65 -17.84 -4.11
CA GLN A 43 1.97 -16.47 -4.46
C GLN A 43 1.12 -16.06 -5.65
N THR A 44 0.40 -14.95 -5.49
CA THR A 44 -0.29 -14.27 -6.60
C THR A 44 0.51 -13.05 -7.02
N LYS A 45 0.80 -12.93 -8.32
CA LYS A 45 1.42 -11.74 -8.92
C LYS A 45 0.47 -11.15 -9.95
N TYR A 46 0.39 -9.83 -9.98
CA TYR A 46 -0.31 -9.09 -11.04
C TYR A 46 0.74 -8.44 -11.91
N LEU A 47 0.90 -8.91 -13.16
CA LEU A 47 1.91 -8.41 -14.08
C LEU A 47 1.27 -7.48 -15.11
N PRO A 48 1.84 -6.27 -15.36
CA PRO A 48 1.29 -5.34 -16.33
C PRO A 48 1.49 -5.84 -17.77
N LEU A 49 0.45 -5.71 -18.60
CA LEU A 49 0.51 -5.97 -20.04
C LEU A 49 0.74 -4.69 -20.87
N ARG A 50 0.67 -3.52 -20.24
CA ARG A 50 0.94 -2.22 -20.86
C ARG A 50 1.79 -1.35 -19.95
N LYS A 51 2.46 -0.35 -20.53
CA LYS A 51 3.13 0.69 -19.75
C LYS A 51 2.09 1.57 -19.04
N ALA A 52 2.44 2.04 -17.85
CA ALA A 52 1.65 3.04 -17.14
C ALA A 52 1.72 4.39 -17.88
N ASP A 53 0.59 5.09 -17.94
CA ASP A 53 0.55 6.46 -18.45
C ASP A 53 0.90 7.42 -17.30
N LEU A 54 2.17 7.79 -17.23
CA LEU A 54 2.70 8.64 -16.18
C LEU A 54 2.27 10.12 -16.33
N SER A 55 1.69 10.52 -17.47
CA SER A 55 1.19 11.89 -17.65
C SER A 55 0.02 12.23 -16.71
N LYS A 56 -0.59 11.21 -16.10
CA LYS A 56 -1.67 11.35 -15.12
C LYS A 56 -1.18 11.68 -13.71
N LEU A 57 0.13 11.69 -13.48
CA LEU A 57 0.75 12.00 -12.20
C LEU A 57 1.68 13.21 -12.35
N LYS A 58 1.72 14.04 -11.32
CA LYS A 58 2.70 15.12 -11.20
C LYS A 58 4.07 14.56 -10.82
N ALA A 59 5.11 15.35 -11.08
CA ALA A 59 6.49 14.96 -10.76
C ALA A 59 6.68 14.64 -9.26
N ASN A 60 6.09 15.45 -8.37
CA ASN A 60 6.17 15.22 -6.92
C ASN A 60 5.36 13.98 -6.47
N GLU A 61 4.28 13.63 -7.14
CA GLU A 61 3.53 12.39 -6.85
C GLU A 61 4.34 11.16 -7.25
N ILE A 62 5.05 11.23 -8.38
CA ILE A 62 5.97 10.17 -8.84
C ILE A 62 7.14 10.02 -7.87
N GLU A 63 7.70 11.13 -7.38
CA GLU A 63 8.77 11.15 -6.37
C GLU A 63 8.35 10.41 -5.10
N VAL A 64 7.17 10.73 -4.55
CA VAL A 64 6.63 10.05 -3.36
C VAL A 64 6.46 8.54 -3.58
N ILE A 65 6.02 8.12 -4.78
CA ILE A 65 5.90 6.69 -5.12
C ILE A 65 7.28 6.04 -5.15
N ASN A 66 8.25 6.65 -5.82
CA ASN A 66 9.61 6.11 -5.93
C ASN A 66 10.31 6.03 -4.59
N ASP A 67 10.19 7.05 -3.73
CA ASP A 67 10.79 7.04 -2.39
C ASP A 67 10.18 5.95 -1.51
N THR A 68 8.87 5.74 -1.62
CA THR A 68 8.18 4.65 -0.93
C THR A 68 8.68 3.29 -1.40
N LEU A 69 8.84 3.11 -2.72
CA LEU A 69 9.38 1.88 -3.30
C LEU A 69 10.82 1.64 -2.84
N ASN A 70 11.71 2.63 -2.96
CA ASN A 70 13.12 2.53 -2.57
C ASN A 70 13.28 2.19 -1.08
N ARG A 71 12.40 2.71 -0.22
CA ARG A 71 12.44 2.45 1.22
C ARG A 71 11.99 1.04 1.59
N LEU A 72 11.07 0.44 0.82
CA LEU A 72 10.39 -0.81 1.19
C LEU A 72 10.71 -1.99 0.27
N SER A 73 11.40 -1.80 -0.86
CA SER A 73 11.67 -2.86 -1.85
C SER A 73 12.60 -3.96 -1.34
N GLU A 74 13.50 -3.63 -0.42
CA GLU A 74 14.54 -4.54 0.08
C GLU A 74 14.08 -5.42 1.24
N ILE A 75 12.89 -5.16 1.82
CA ILE A 75 12.40 -5.91 2.98
C ILE A 75 11.52 -7.09 2.57
N ASN A 76 11.70 -8.22 3.26
CA ASN A 76 10.98 -9.46 2.97
C ASN A 76 9.56 -9.49 3.57
N ALA A 77 8.80 -10.55 3.28
CA ALA A 77 7.42 -10.71 3.73
C ALA A 77 7.24 -10.65 5.26
N ALA A 78 8.18 -11.20 6.03
CA ALA A 78 8.12 -11.14 7.50
C ALA A 78 8.40 -9.71 8.00
N GLN A 79 9.38 -9.03 7.41
CA GLN A 79 9.74 -7.66 7.77
C GLN A 79 8.65 -6.65 7.40
N ILE A 80 8.04 -6.75 6.22
CA ILE A 80 6.94 -5.84 5.83
C ILE A 80 5.70 -6.08 6.68
N SER A 81 5.43 -7.34 7.05
CA SER A 81 4.37 -7.67 8.00
C SER A 81 4.66 -7.01 9.34
N GLU A 82 5.82 -7.25 9.95
CA GLU A 82 6.21 -6.62 11.22
C GLU A 82 6.10 -5.08 11.15
N TYR A 83 6.59 -4.48 10.06
CA TYR A 83 6.49 -3.04 9.84
C TYR A 83 5.04 -2.56 9.83
N SER A 84 4.14 -3.18 9.05
CA SER A 84 2.75 -2.73 8.97
C SER A 84 1.97 -2.94 10.27
N HIS A 85 2.31 -3.97 11.05
CA HIS A 85 1.61 -4.32 12.30
C HIS A 85 2.00 -3.44 13.49
N ASN A 86 3.03 -2.61 13.32
CA ASN A 86 3.47 -1.64 14.31
C ASN A 86 3.01 -0.19 14.00
N ASP A 87 2.27 0.02 12.90
CA ASP A 87 1.72 1.34 12.56
C ASP A 87 0.45 1.64 13.38
N VAL A 88 0.30 2.89 13.83
CA VAL A 88 -0.79 3.31 14.73
C VAL A 88 -2.19 3.04 14.15
N PRO A 89 -2.49 3.39 12.88
CA PRO A 89 -3.75 3.03 12.22
C PRO A 89 -4.12 1.54 12.34
N TRP A 90 -3.14 0.64 12.21
CA TRP A 90 -3.38 -0.79 12.30
C TRP A 90 -3.55 -1.25 13.76
N LEU A 91 -2.74 -0.70 14.69
CA LEU A 91 -2.80 -1.03 16.11
C LEU A 91 -4.12 -0.64 16.77
N THR A 92 -4.66 0.53 16.42
CA THR A 92 -5.87 1.09 17.05
C THR A 92 -7.19 0.60 16.44
N THR A 93 -7.13 -0.02 15.26
CA THR A 93 -8.30 -0.58 14.59
C THR A 93 -8.59 -1.99 15.11
N LYS A 94 -9.87 -2.35 15.26
CA LYS A 94 -10.26 -3.73 15.63
C LYS A 94 -10.15 -4.65 14.42
N ASP A 95 -10.01 -5.94 14.66
CA ASP A 95 -9.92 -6.91 13.57
C ASP A 95 -11.17 -6.86 12.68
N GLN A 96 -10.95 -6.84 11.37
CA GLN A 96 -11.97 -6.72 10.31
C GLN A 96 -12.71 -5.37 10.26
N ASP A 97 -12.41 -4.41 11.15
CA ASP A 97 -12.97 -3.06 11.06
C ASP A 97 -12.20 -2.21 10.04
N ILE A 98 -12.86 -1.14 9.59
CA ILE A 98 -12.29 -0.13 8.70
C ILE A 98 -11.21 0.65 9.47
N ILE A 99 -10.07 0.85 8.82
CA ILE A 99 -9.00 1.72 9.30
C ILE A 99 -9.37 3.16 8.93
N GLU A 100 -9.64 3.98 9.95
CA GLU A 100 -9.96 5.40 9.77
C GLU A 100 -8.77 6.15 9.17
N TYR A 101 -8.99 6.90 8.09
CA TYR A 101 -7.92 7.61 7.39
C TYR A 101 -7.23 8.65 8.28
N GLU A 102 -7.97 9.27 9.17
CA GLU A 102 -7.49 10.31 10.08
C GLU A 102 -6.57 9.76 11.17
N SER A 103 -6.54 8.43 11.38
CA SER A 103 -5.60 7.81 12.31
C SER A 103 -4.13 8.02 11.91
N VAL A 104 -3.86 8.38 10.64
CA VAL A 104 -2.51 8.68 10.14
C VAL A 104 -1.87 9.89 10.83
N PHE A 105 -2.65 10.81 11.38
CA PHE A 105 -2.12 11.98 12.10
C PHE A 105 -1.43 11.60 13.43
N TYR A 106 -1.69 10.39 13.93
CA TYR A 106 -1.12 9.85 15.17
C TYR A 106 0.06 8.91 14.93
N ARG A 107 0.53 8.78 13.68
CA ARG A 107 1.67 7.94 13.32
C ARG A 107 2.95 8.34 14.04
N THR A 108 3.72 7.33 14.44
CA THR A 108 5.04 7.50 15.05
C THR A 108 6.11 7.73 13.96
N PRO A 109 7.31 8.23 14.32
CA PRO A 109 8.37 8.58 13.36
C PRO A 109 8.70 7.55 12.27
N PRO A 110 8.76 6.22 12.50
CA PRO A 110 9.03 5.26 11.42
C PRO A 110 7.97 5.25 10.30
N TYR A 111 6.76 5.74 10.56
CA TYR A 111 5.63 5.79 9.61
C TYR A 111 5.26 7.20 9.18
N SER A 112 5.90 8.22 9.74
CA SER A 112 5.52 9.62 9.56
C SER A 112 6.61 10.37 8.79
N VAL A 113 6.26 10.87 7.60
CA VAL A 113 7.09 11.82 6.85
C VAL A 113 6.67 13.22 7.33
N ARG A 114 7.19 13.67 8.48
CA ARG A 114 6.98 15.05 8.94
C ARG A 114 8.12 15.91 8.43
N GLU A 115 7.86 16.71 7.41
CA GLU A 115 8.61 17.95 7.21
C GLU A 115 8.02 18.97 8.18
N TYR A 116 8.69 19.21 9.30
CA TYR A 116 8.48 20.46 10.01
C TYR A 116 9.13 21.53 9.14
N VAL A 117 8.34 22.29 8.40
CA VAL A 117 8.77 23.62 8.01
C VAL A 117 8.94 24.34 9.34
N GLU A 118 10.19 24.58 9.76
CA GLU A 118 10.42 25.51 10.87
C GLU A 118 9.71 26.80 10.47
N ASP A 119 8.66 27.17 11.20
CA ASP A 119 8.11 28.51 11.12
C ASP A 119 9.29 29.45 11.41
N ILE A 120 9.79 30.11 10.37
CA ILE A 120 10.77 31.18 10.52
C ILE A 120 10.01 32.30 11.23
N SER A 121 10.17 32.34 12.56
CA SER A 121 9.71 33.41 13.44
C SER A 121 10.42 34.73 13.12
#